data_AF-A0A1G4JUQ4-F1
#
_entry.id   AF-A0A1G4JUQ4-F1
#
_cell.length_a   1.000
_cell.length_b   1.000
_cell.length_c   1.000
_cell.angle_alpha   90.00
_cell.angle_beta   90.00
_cell.angle_gamma   90.00
#
_symmetry.space_group_name_H-M   'P 1'
#
loop_
_entity.id
_entity.type
_entity.pdbx_description
1 polymer ?
#
loop_
_entity_poly.entity_id
_entity_poly.type
_entity_poly.pdbx_seq_one_letter_code
_entity_poly.pdbx_strand_id
1 'polypeptide(L)'
;MPRKPSRRYTLRSLPCLKATFKFVSSTEPSPYPVVAARIESSGAQALYNNLHETFSDFKAKTGRPQLLLLQSATESEKYSTIDLRVTNAFPRLLRLNLALCQLASLPVRTDLFINRGDITDLAMSFFTNPFNNYEKIRHVAYVTRGRLFVWHDKFREDTFPSVRARNNWYSGYKFEQVCAHEWPANHAEWGPLPKSETRPTPVLSLLQLSLEKDVQAMFLAEYDVADTNKTGLSRYIELKSFQPNQKKIEQIDWQTLPNDQVLKLLIDDRACMKFFKTCLQCKLAGCESVVYGIRTLEVGLAGVRKFQVTELESRLRQLKPGLYHGCYLKALRNVSELVRTLYQKCEENRFYLMTKKSAKAPLQVHAASDDEVLFPNPIAPELDTMLETTEKSRRIILQEYGRTFESVNKTEGKFSFIPGKAVVQSSEGAAEESVRNLLEKMQIE
;
A
#
# COMPACT_ATOMS: atom_id res chain seq x y z
N MET A 1 -11.61 -36.55 18.59
CA MET A 1 -12.44 -35.41 18.13
C MET A 1 -11.60 -34.49 17.26
N PRO A 2 -12.03 -34.16 16.02
CA PRO A 2 -11.31 -33.16 15.22
C PRO A 2 -11.42 -31.81 15.93
N ARG A 3 -10.27 -31.22 16.29
CA ARG A 3 -10.20 -29.89 16.89
C ARG A 3 -10.91 -28.92 15.94
N LYS A 4 -12.00 -28.29 16.40
CA LYS A 4 -12.63 -27.17 15.68
C LYS A 4 -11.52 -26.18 15.30
N PRO A 5 -11.38 -25.79 14.02
CA PRO A 5 -10.36 -24.81 13.64
C PRO A 5 -10.60 -23.56 14.46
N SER A 6 -9.57 -23.13 15.21
CA SER A 6 -9.63 -21.92 16.04
C SER A 6 -10.15 -20.78 15.16
N ARG A 7 -11.32 -20.20 15.49
CA ARG A 7 -11.84 -19.03 14.77
C ARG A 7 -10.76 -17.97 14.79
N ARG A 8 -10.18 -17.65 13.63
CA ARG A 8 -9.13 -16.62 13.54
C ARG A 8 -9.78 -15.27 13.85
N TYR A 9 -9.16 -14.52 14.77
CA TYR A 9 -9.69 -13.24 15.23
C TYR A 9 -8.91 -12.04 14.68
N THR A 10 -7.75 -12.24 14.07
CA THR A 10 -6.85 -11.22 13.50
C THR A 10 -6.24 -11.73 12.20
N LEU A 11 -5.88 -10.81 11.31
CA LEU A 11 -5.09 -11.13 10.12
C LEU A 11 -3.66 -11.45 10.55
N ARG A 12 -3.18 -12.66 10.21
CA ARG A 12 -1.81 -13.08 10.50
C ARG A 12 -0.88 -12.73 9.36
N SER A 13 0.23 -12.09 9.69
CA SER A 13 1.35 -11.80 8.82
C SER A 13 2.61 -11.78 9.67
N LEU A 14 3.71 -12.28 9.10
CA LEU A 14 5.02 -12.33 9.76
C LEU A 14 6.06 -11.81 8.77
N PRO A 15 6.05 -10.50 8.46
CA PRO A 15 7.05 -9.93 7.57
C PRO A 15 8.44 -9.97 8.23
N CYS A 16 9.45 -10.15 7.40
CA CYS A 16 10.85 -10.21 7.79
C CYS A 16 11.60 -9.06 7.10
N LEU A 17 12.27 -8.23 7.89
CA LEU A 17 13.14 -7.18 7.39
C LEU A 17 14.38 -7.80 6.73
N LYS A 18 14.68 -7.39 5.49
CA LYS A 18 15.89 -7.80 4.76
C LYS A 18 16.96 -6.74 4.76
N ALA A 19 16.57 -5.50 4.48
CA ALA A 19 17.48 -4.36 4.46
C ALA A 19 16.66 -3.06 4.53
N THR A 20 17.33 -1.97 4.91
CA THR A 20 16.76 -0.62 4.93
C THR A 20 17.57 0.25 3.99
N PHE A 21 16.91 1.13 3.25
CA PHE A 21 17.51 1.92 2.18
C PHE A 21 17.10 3.38 2.25
N LYS A 22 18.02 4.27 1.91
CA LYS A 22 17.77 5.67 1.55
C LYS A 22 17.96 5.84 0.04
N PHE A 23 17.08 6.60 -0.60
CA PHE A 23 17.13 6.84 -2.05
C PHE A 23 17.62 8.24 -2.34
N VAL A 24 18.92 8.39 -2.56
CA VAL A 24 19.58 9.68 -2.79
C VAL A 24 19.74 9.96 -4.28
N SER A 25 19.97 11.22 -4.64
CA SER A 25 20.28 11.59 -6.04
C SER A 25 21.56 10.91 -6.48
N SER A 26 21.58 10.41 -7.73
CA SER A 26 22.82 9.91 -8.32
C SER A 26 23.79 11.08 -8.55
N THR A 27 25.02 10.94 -8.06
CA THR A 27 26.12 11.89 -8.32
C THR A 27 27.10 11.35 -9.37
N GLU A 28 27.00 10.06 -9.70
CA GLU A 28 27.81 9.35 -10.70
C GLU A 28 26.98 9.10 -11.98
N PRO A 29 27.63 8.76 -13.12
CA PRO A 29 26.91 8.37 -14.34
C PRO A 29 26.08 7.10 -14.09
N SER A 30 24.82 7.30 -13.68
CA SER A 30 23.80 6.27 -13.56
C SER A 30 22.72 6.53 -14.60
N PRO A 31 22.16 5.49 -15.24
CA PRO A 31 20.96 5.66 -16.07
C PRO A 31 19.74 6.04 -15.24
N TYR A 32 19.82 5.98 -13.91
CA TYR A 32 18.72 6.27 -13.00
C TYR A 32 18.93 7.60 -12.26
N PRO A 33 17.85 8.35 -12.01
CA PRO A 33 17.93 9.64 -11.32
C PRO A 33 18.15 9.50 -9.79
N VAL A 34 18.11 8.27 -9.27
CA VAL A 34 18.33 7.94 -7.86
C VAL A 34 19.12 6.65 -7.72
N VAL A 35 19.84 6.53 -6.61
CA VAL A 35 20.52 5.30 -6.21
C VAL A 35 20.00 4.82 -4.85
N ALA A 36 19.99 3.50 -4.64
CA ALA A 36 19.64 2.90 -3.37
C ALA A 36 20.90 2.75 -2.50
N ALA A 37 20.97 3.48 -1.39
CA ALA A 37 22.02 3.34 -0.39
C ALA A 37 21.51 2.51 0.78
N ARG A 38 22.13 1.36 1.04
CA ARG A 38 21.81 0.54 2.21
C ARG A 38 22.26 1.27 3.49
N ILE A 39 21.40 1.30 4.49
CA ILE A 39 21.67 1.93 5.78
C ILE A 39 21.29 1.00 6.93
N GLU A 40 21.82 1.27 8.11
CA GLU A 40 21.37 0.63 9.34
C GLU A 40 19.92 1.02 9.66
N SER A 41 19.10 0.06 10.08
CA SER A 41 17.72 0.34 10.48
C SER A 41 17.62 1.09 11.82
N SER A 42 18.65 0.98 12.67
CA SER A 42 18.76 1.74 13.91
C SER A 42 19.01 3.22 13.58
N GLY A 43 18.14 4.10 14.08
CA GLY A 43 18.31 5.55 13.93
C GLY A 43 17.97 6.15 12.55
N ALA A 44 17.56 5.35 11.56
CA ALA A 44 17.23 5.86 10.23
C ALA A 44 15.88 6.60 10.13
N GLN A 45 14.91 6.21 10.98
CA GLN A 45 13.59 6.83 11.03
C GLN A 45 13.53 7.92 12.09
N ALA A 46 12.70 8.93 11.85
CA ALA A 46 12.37 9.93 12.84
C ALA A 46 11.77 9.28 14.10
N LEU A 47 12.10 9.82 15.27
CA LEU A 47 11.63 9.29 16.54
C LEU A 47 10.26 9.87 16.88
N TYR A 48 9.37 9.01 17.38
CA TYR A 48 8.08 9.47 17.87
C TYR A 48 8.25 10.23 19.18
N ASN A 49 7.78 11.48 19.22
CA ASN A 49 7.90 12.36 20.39
C ASN A 49 6.85 12.09 21.48
N ASN A 50 6.11 10.98 21.40
CA ASN A 50 5.03 10.64 22.33
C ASN A 50 3.92 11.69 22.44
N LEU A 51 3.64 12.44 21.37
CA LEU A 51 2.61 13.50 21.37
C LEU A 51 1.26 13.06 21.97
N HIS A 52 0.87 11.80 21.84
CA HIS A 52 -0.37 11.28 22.44
C HIS A 52 -0.44 11.40 23.97
N GLU A 53 0.69 11.36 24.67
CA GLU A 53 0.78 11.49 26.13
C GLU A 53 0.84 12.96 26.56
N THR A 54 1.49 13.82 25.76
CA THR A 54 1.71 15.23 26.11
C THR A 54 0.60 16.17 25.60
N PHE A 55 -0.30 15.70 24.75
CA PHE A 55 -1.34 16.55 24.16
C PHE A 55 -2.36 17.07 25.19
N SER A 56 -2.64 16.33 26.26
CA SER A 56 -3.50 16.80 27.36
C SER A 56 -2.90 18.02 28.07
N ASP A 57 -1.58 17.99 28.29
CA ASP A 57 -0.86 19.05 28.97
C ASP A 57 -0.85 20.34 28.13
N PHE A 58 -0.71 20.20 26.82
CA PHE A 58 -0.87 21.32 25.88
C PHE A 58 -2.23 22.00 26.03
N LYS A 59 -3.33 21.22 26.03
CA LYS A 59 -4.69 21.77 26.18
C LYS A 59 -4.85 22.44 27.54
N ALA A 60 -4.42 21.77 28.62
CA ALA A 60 -4.56 22.27 29.99
C ALA A 60 -3.77 23.56 30.24
N LYS A 61 -2.51 23.63 29.79
CA LYS A 61 -1.62 24.78 30.05
C LYS A 61 -1.94 26.00 29.19
N THR A 62 -2.44 25.79 27.97
CA THR A 62 -2.65 26.90 27.02
C THR A 62 -4.11 27.34 26.91
N GLY A 63 -5.06 26.53 27.40
CA GLY A 63 -6.49 26.75 27.20
C GLY A 63 -6.95 26.62 25.74
N ARG A 64 -6.07 26.27 24.80
CA ARG A 64 -6.40 26.15 23.38
C ARG A 64 -7.10 24.81 23.12
N PRO A 65 -8.25 24.80 22.44
CA PRO A 65 -8.98 23.55 22.15
C PRO A 65 -8.29 22.68 21.09
N GLN A 66 -7.38 23.26 20.30
CA GLN A 66 -6.67 22.57 19.22
C GLN A 66 -5.29 23.18 18.97
N LEU A 67 -4.37 22.36 18.42
CA LEU A 67 -3.10 22.80 17.87
C LEU A 67 -3.25 22.98 16.35
N LEU A 68 -3.03 24.18 15.83
CA LEU A 68 -3.11 24.41 14.38
C LEU A 68 -1.98 23.64 13.66
N LEU A 69 -2.33 22.87 12.63
CA LEU A 69 -1.33 22.16 11.82
C LEU A 69 -0.74 23.05 10.72
N LEU A 70 -1.49 24.05 10.24
CA LEU A 70 -1.07 24.97 9.17
C LEU A 70 -0.83 26.37 9.72
N GLN A 71 0.18 27.04 9.17
CA GLN A 71 0.50 28.45 9.40
C GLN A 71 -0.48 29.37 8.68
N SER A 72 -1.02 28.94 7.54
CA SER A 72 -2.01 29.69 6.76
C SER A 72 -2.96 28.77 5.99
N ALA A 73 -4.11 29.32 5.59
CA ALA A 73 -5.10 28.60 4.79
C ALA A 73 -4.61 28.24 3.37
N THR A 74 -3.50 28.82 2.90
CA THR A 74 -2.94 28.59 1.56
C THR A 74 -1.55 27.93 1.60
N GLU A 75 -1.06 27.50 2.76
CA GLU A 75 0.29 26.93 2.93
C GLU A 75 0.57 25.80 1.92
N SER A 76 -0.45 24.99 1.62
CA SER A 76 -0.34 23.82 0.74
C SER A 76 -0.26 24.11 -0.76
N GLU A 77 -0.60 25.32 -1.24
CA GLU A 77 -0.84 25.59 -2.68
C GLU A 77 0.31 25.16 -3.60
N LYS A 78 1.55 25.32 -3.15
CA LYS A 78 2.77 24.95 -3.91
C LYS A 78 3.42 23.64 -3.45
N TYR A 79 2.90 22.99 -2.41
CA TYR A 79 3.49 21.76 -1.89
C TYR A 79 3.10 20.56 -2.76
N SER A 80 4.06 19.81 -3.28
CA SER A 80 3.81 18.56 -4.00
C SER A 80 4.69 17.43 -3.47
N THR A 81 4.17 16.21 -3.60
CA THR A 81 4.95 14.99 -3.37
C THR A 81 5.24 14.22 -4.65
N ILE A 82 4.91 14.81 -5.80
CA ILE A 82 5.28 14.29 -7.09
C ILE A 82 6.80 14.34 -7.16
N ASP A 83 7.38 13.14 -7.28
CA ASP A 83 8.79 13.02 -7.58
C ASP A 83 8.93 13.29 -9.09
N LEU A 84 9.40 14.48 -9.46
CA LEU A 84 9.57 14.89 -10.87
C LEU A 84 10.54 13.97 -11.65
N ARG A 85 11.28 13.10 -10.95
CA ARG A 85 12.13 12.08 -11.55
C ARG A 85 11.35 10.86 -12.04
N VAL A 86 10.07 10.74 -11.71
CA VAL A 86 9.16 9.73 -12.26
C VAL A 86 8.72 10.22 -13.64
N THR A 87 9.45 9.80 -14.66
CA THR A 87 9.12 10.03 -16.08
C THR A 87 8.40 8.81 -16.65
N ASN A 88 7.95 8.87 -17.91
CA ASN A 88 7.44 7.70 -18.64
C ASN A 88 8.47 6.55 -18.68
N ALA A 89 9.76 6.85 -18.49
CA ALA A 89 10.82 5.85 -18.49
C ALA A 89 11.01 5.14 -17.12
N PHE A 90 10.55 5.72 -16.01
CA PHE A 90 10.88 5.25 -14.66
C PHE A 90 9.64 4.99 -13.79
N PRO A 91 9.24 3.72 -13.57
CA PRO A 91 8.04 3.37 -12.82
C PRO A 91 8.16 3.57 -11.31
N ARG A 92 7.03 3.45 -10.62
CA ARG A 92 6.95 3.25 -9.15
C ARG A 92 7.78 2.05 -8.65
N LEU A 93 8.06 1.07 -9.50
CA LEU A 93 8.92 -0.07 -9.16
C LEU A 93 10.40 0.25 -9.17
N LEU A 94 10.85 1.40 -9.70
CA LEU A 94 12.28 1.68 -9.83
C LEU A 94 13.00 1.57 -8.47
N ARG A 95 12.43 2.13 -7.40
CA ARG A 95 13.04 2.03 -6.07
C ARG A 95 13.14 0.59 -5.57
N LEU A 96 12.14 -0.24 -5.85
CA LEU A 96 12.19 -1.67 -5.52
C LEU A 96 13.29 -2.36 -6.32
N ASN A 97 13.37 -2.12 -7.63
CA ASN A 97 14.43 -2.66 -8.48
C ASN A 97 15.81 -2.32 -7.93
N LEU A 98 16.07 -1.03 -7.69
CA LEU A 98 17.36 -0.56 -7.18
C LEU A 98 17.70 -1.16 -5.80
N ALA A 99 16.71 -1.27 -4.90
CA ALA A 99 16.92 -1.91 -3.60
C ALA A 99 17.24 -3.41 -3.72
N LEU A 100 16.60 -4.11 -4.67
CA LEU A 100 16.86 -5.52 -4.94
C LEU A 100 18.26 -5.72 -5.53
N CYS A 101 18.73 -4.81 -6.40
CA CYS A 101 20.10 -4.84 -6.95
C CYS A 101 21.20 -4.70 -5.87
N GLN A 102 20.87 -4.10 -4.72
CA GLN A 102 21.79 -3.98 -3.59
C GLN A 102 21.86 -5.25 -2.72
N LEU A 103 21.07 -6.28 -3.04
CA LEU A 103 21.19 -7.58 -2.40
C LEU A 103 22.29 -8.40 -3.10
N ALA A 104 23.07 -9.16 -2.32
CA ALA A 104 24.09 -10.06 -2.90
C ALA A 104 23.46 -11.17 -3.77
N SER A 105 22.23 -11.60 -3.44
CA SER A 105 21.46 -12.55 -4.23
C SER A 105 19.97 -12.43 -3.89
N LEU A 106 19.12 -12.88 -4.82
CA LEU A 106 17.68 -12.96 -4.61
C LEU A 106 17.26 -14.35 -4.15
N PRO A 107 16.35 -14.47 -3.16
CA PRO A 107 15.83 -15.77 -2.78
C PRO A 107 15.14 -16.47 -3.95
N VAL A 108 15.54 -17.71 -4.24
CA VAL A 108 14.98 -18.53 -5.33
C VAL A 108 13.47 -18.74 -5.16
N ARG A 109 12.96 -18.68 -3.92
CA ARG A 109 11.54 -18.88 -3.60
C ARG A 109 10.67 -17.63 -3.68
N THR A 110 11.23 -16.43 -3.93
CA THR A 110 10.38 -15.23 -4.07
C THR A 110 9.46 -15.39 -5.28
N ASP A 111 8.16 -15.14 -5.14
CA ASP A 111 7.18 -15.25 -6.22
C ASP A 111 6.73 -13.89 -6.74
N LEU A 112 6.66 -12.87 -5.87
CA LEU A 112 6.06 -11.57 -6.17
C LEU A 112 6.98 -10.43 -5.75
N PHE A 113 7.27 -9.52 -6.67
CA PHE A 113 7.89 -8.22 -6.42
C PHE A 113 6.85 -7.12 -6.63
N ILE A 114 6.58 -6.33 -5.59
CA ILE A 114 5.48 -5.36 -5.56
C ILE A 114 5.80 -4.25 -4.53
N ASN A 115 5.17 -3.07 -4.58
CA ASN A 115 5.27 -2.11 -3.47
C ASN A 115 4.20 -2.39 -2.39
N ARG A 116 4.45 -1.96 -1.13
CA ARG A 116 3.45 -2.08 -0.02
C ARG A 116 2.09 -1.49 -0.39
N GLY A 117 2.08 -0.35 -1.08
CA GLY A 117 0.86 0.32 -1.52
C GLY A 117 0.05 -0.53 -2.49
N ASP A 118 0.72 -1.10 -3.50
CA ASP A 118 0.09 -1.86 -4.57
C ASP A 118 -0.49 -3.18 -4.04
N ILE A 119 0.24 -3.91 -3.18
CA ILE A 119 -0.31 -5.12 -2.55
C ILE A 119 -1.51 -4.80 -1.63
N THR A 120 -1.47 -3.65 -0.95
CA THR A 120 -2.60 -3.18 -0.12
C THR A 120 -3.82 -2.88 -1.00
N ASP A 121 -3.64 -2.20 -2.12
CA ASP A 121 -4.74 -1.83 -3.02
C ASP A 121 -5.35 -3.08 -3.68
N LEU A 122 -4.53 -4.04 -4.12
CA LEU A 122 -5.01 -5.33 -4.62
C LEU A 122 -5.79 -6.11 -3.55
N ALA A 123 -5.28 -6.17 -2.31
CA ALA A 123 -5.99 -6.81 -1.19
C ALA A 123 -7.34 -6.13 -0.91
N MET A 124 -7.37 -4.80 -0.90
CA MET A 124 -8.57 -3.98 -0.70
C MET A 124 -9.56 -4.10 -1.86
N SER A 125 -9.09 -4.38 -3.08
CA SER A 125 -9.94 -4.54 -4.26
C SER A 125 -10.99 -5.65 -4.07
N PHE A 126 -10.76 -6.64 -3.21
CA PHE A 126 -11.70 -7.74 -2.95
C PHE A 126 -12.77 -7.42 -1.90
N PHE A 127 -12.75 -6.22 -1.31
CA PHE A 127 -13.80 -5.79 -0.38
C PHE A 127 -15.03 -5.35 -1.18
N THR A 128 -16.20 -5.89 -0.83
CA THR A 128 -17.47 -5.59 -1.50
C THR A 128 -18.16 -4.33 -0.96
N ASN A 129 -17.36 -3.30 -0.62
CA ASN A 129 -17.85 -2.04 -0.07
C ASN A 129 -17.65 -0.90 -1.08
N PRO A 130 -18.67 -0.06 -1.36
CA PRO A 130 -18.56 1.06 -2.31
C PRO A 130 -17.43 2.06 -1.99
N PHE A 131 -17.03 2.19 -0.73
CA PHE A 131 -15.97 3.11 -0.29
C PHE A 131 -14.55 2.50 -0.32
N ASN A 132 -14.35 1.39 -1.04
CA ASN A 132 -13.04 0.72 -1.13
C ASN A 132 -12.07 1.34 -2.16
N ASN A 133 -12.47 2.42 -2.84
CA ASN A 133 -11.73 3.10 -3.90
C ASN A 133 -11.32 2.16 -5.06
N TYR A 134 -12.23 1.28 -5.50
CA TYR A 134 -11.97 0.32 -6.58
C TYR A 134 -11.55 0.99 -7.90
N GLU A 135 -11.93 2.24 -8.12
CA GLU A 135 -11.57 3.04 -9.30
C GLU A 135 -10.07 3.33 -9.40
N LYS A 136 -9.33 3.15 -8.29
CA LYS A 136 -7.86 3.27 -8.27
C LYS A 136 -7.16 1.99 -8.71
N ILE A 137 -7.89 0.90 -8.94
CA ILE A 137 -7.27 -0.34 -9.39
C ILE A 137 -6.96 -0.21 -10.88
N ARG A 138 -5.70 0.16 -11.15
CA ARG A 138 -5.05 0.05 -12.45
C ARG A 138 -3.61 -0.41 -12.24
N HIS A 139 -3.40 -1.72 -12.30
CA HIS A 139 -2.09 -2.32 -12.03
C HIS A 139 -1.65 -3.16 -13.22
N VAL A 140 -0.36 -3.15 -13.53
CA VAL A 140 0.21 -4.06 -14.52
C VAL A 140 0.82 -5.25 -13.79
N ALA A 141 0.61 -6.43 -14.35
CA ALA A 141 1.29 -7.67 -14.01
C ALA A 141 2.22 -8.04 -15.16
N TYR A 142 3.46 -8.38 -14.83
CA TYR A 142 4.47 -8.80 -15.80
C TYR A 142 5.25 -9.96 -15.20
N VAL A 143 5.24 -11.10 -15.89
CA VAL A 143 5.98 -12.29 -15.45
C VAL A 143 7.25 -12.40 -16.27
N THR A 144 8.40 -12.54 -15.62
CA THR A 144 9.66 -12.84 -16.31
C THR A 144 10.61 -13.60 -15.41
N ARG A 145 11.45 -14.46 -15.99
CA ARG A 145 12.39 -15.36 -15.30
C ARG A 145 11.73 -16.12 -14.15
N GLY A 146 10.48 -16.54 -14.36
CA GLY A 146 9.63 -17.20 -13.38
C GLY A 146 9.21 -16.36 -12.18
N ARG A 147 9.28 -15.03 -12.25
CA ARG A 147 8.91 -14.08 -11.19
C ARG A 147 7.84 -13.11 -11.65
N LEU A 148 6.92 -12.77 -10.77
CA LEU A 148 5.84 -11.83 -11.04
C LEU A 148 6.20 -10.45 -10.48
N PHE A 149 6.17 -9.45 -11.34
CA PHE A 149 6.26 -8.03 -11.00
C PHE A 149 4.88 -7.41 -11.12
N VAL A 150 4.50 -6.62 -10.12
CA VAL A 150 3.22 -5.90 -10.14
C VAL A 150 3.41 -4.47 -9.69
N TRP A 151 2.81 -3.53 -10.42
CA TRP A 151 2.86 -2.12 -10.09
C TRP A 151 1.61 -1.38 -10.48
N HIS A 152 1.36 -0.27 -9.80
CA HIS A 152 0.29 0.65 -10.17
C HIS A 152 0.71 1.48 -11.40
N ASP A 153 -0.02 1.28 -12.50
CA ASP A 153 0.23 1.88 -13.81
C ASP A 153 -0.59 3.16 -13.97
N LYS A 154 -0.20 4.18 -13.19
CA LYS A 154 -0.81 5.51 -13.24
C LYS A 154 0.17 6.58 -12.77
N PHE A 155 0.19 7.72 -13.44
CA PHE A 155 0.87 8.91 -12.93
C PHE A 155 0.32 9.32 -11.56
N ARG A 156 1.22 9.80 -10.70
CA ARG A 156 0.79 10.40 -9.45
C ARG A 156 0.34 11.84 -9.76
N GLU A 157 -0.96 12.05 -9.77
CA GLU A 157 -1.55 13.38 -9.95
C GLU A 157 -1.89 13.98 -8.58
N ASP A 158 -1.28 15.13 -8.27
CA ASP A 158 -1.62 15.98 -7.12
C ASP A 158 -2.69 17.01 -7.55
N THR A 159 -3.73 16.56 -8.27
CA THR A 159 -4.87 17.39 -8.66
C THR A 159 -5.89 17.42 -7.52
N PHE A 160 -6.18 18.60 -6.99
CA PHE A 160 -7.15 18.79 -5.92
C PHE A 160 -8.29 19.68 -6.41
N PRO A 161 -9.57 19.34 -6.09
CA PRO A 161 -10.72 20.15 -6.51
C PRO A 161 -10.80 21.50 -5.80
N SER A 162 -10.01 21.72 -4.74
CA SER A 162 -9.92 22.98 -4.00
C SER A 162 -8.68 23.04 -3.11
N VAL A 163 -8.28 24.24 -2.69
CA VAL A 163 -7.23 24.46 -1.67
C VAL A 163 -7.59 23.75 -0.37
N ARG A 164 -8.87 23.71 0.02
CA ARG A 164 -9.33 22.96 1.21
C ARG A 164 -9.05 21.46 1.09
N ALA A 165 -9.34 20.86 -0.06
CA ALA A 165 -9.03 19.45 -0.31
C ALA A 165 -7.52 19.18 -0.26
N ARG A 166 -6.72 20.12 -0.78
CA ARG A 166 -5.25 20.09 -0.72
C ARG A 166 -4.73 20.20 0.73
N ASN A 167 -5.27 21.14 1.52
CA ASN A 167 -4.94 21.29 2.94
C ASN A 167 -5.27 20.04 3.75
N ASN A 168 -6.41 19.40 3.48
CA ASN A 168 -6.80 18.14 4.13
C ASN A 168 -5.85 16.98 3.83
N TRP A 169 -5.22 16.99 2.65
CA TRP A 169 -4.19 16.03 2.28
C TRP A 169 -2.84 16.41 2.89
N TYR A 170 -2.45 17.68 2.79
CA TYR A 170 -1.20 18.21 3.33
C TYR A 170 -1.10 18.09 4.86
N SER A 171 -2.22 18.21 5.57
CA SER A 171 -2.28 18.05 7.03
C SER A 171 -1.82 16.68 7.50
N GLY A 172 -1.86 15.65 6.64
CA GLY A 172 -1.25 14.34 6.93
C GLY A 172 0.25 14.45 7.13
N TYR A 173 0.95 15.11 6.20
CA TYR A 173 2.40 15.34 6.28
C TYR A 173 2.78 16.28 7.42
N LYS A 174 1.98 17.32 7.68
CA LYS A 174 2.19 18.19 8.85
C LYS A 174 2.02 17.44 10.15
N PHE A 175 1.06 16.51 10.22
CA PHE A 175 0.89 15.66 11.39
C PHE A 175 2.08 14.71 11.60
N GLU A 176 2.64 14.13 10.53
CA GLU A 176 3.89 13.35 10.61
C GLU A 176 5.03 14.18 11.22
N GLN A 177 5.21 15.43 10.76
CA GLN A 177 6.23 16.34 11.30
C GLN A 177 5.97 16.69 12.78
N VAL A 178 4.72 16.99 13.13
CA VAL A 178 4.30 17.31 14.50
C VAL A 178 4.57 16.16 15.48
N CYS A 179 4.44 14.91 15.04
CA CYS A 179 4.76 13.71 15.82
C CYS A 179 6.26 13.38 15.90
N ALA A 180 7.08 14.01 15.06
CA ALA A 180 8.54 13.84 15.03
C ALA A 180 9.29 15.06 15.58
N HIS A 181 8.58 16.15 15.88
CA HIS A 181 9.18 17.41 16.29
C HIS A 181 9.59 17.40 17.76
N GLU A 182 10.75 17.98 18.04
CA GLU A 182 11.19 18.30 19.40
C GLU A 182 10.51 19.60 19.85
N TRP A 183 9.44 19.45 20.62
CA TRP A 183 8.66 20.58 21.09
C TRP A 183 9.36 21.31 22.24
N PRO A 184 9.26 22.66 22.31
CA PRO A 184 9.78 23.41 23.46
C PRO A 184 9.02 23.03 24.74
N ALA A 185 9.71 23.10 25.88
CA ALA A 185 9.12 22.79 27.19
C ALA A 185 7.94 23.72 27.53
N ASN A 186 8.00 24.97 27.07
CA ASN A 186 6.93 25.94 27.19
C ASN A 186 5.81 25.65 26.17
N HIS A 187 4.65 25.19 26.66
CA HIS A 187 3.54 24.79 25.81
C HIS A 187 2.85 25.98 25.10
N ALA A 188 3.06 27.20 25.59
CA ALA A 188 2.55 28.40 24.92
C ALA A 188 3.23 28.64 23.56
N GLU A 189 4.47 28.19 23.40
CA GLU A 189 5.25 28.31 22.15
C GLU A 189 4.85 27.26 21.11
N TRP A 190 4.06 26.26 21.48
CA TRP A 190 3.59 25.26 20.53
C TRP A 190 2.67 25.93 19.51
N GLY A 191 2.99 25.77 18.23
CA GLY A 191 2.25 26.36 17.12
C GLY A 191 2.41 25.55 15.85
N PRO A 192 1.83 26.01 14.73
CA PRO A 192 2.04 25.36 13.45
C PRO A 192 3.51 25.41 13.07
N LEU A 193 4.09 24.25 12.77
CA LEU A 193 5.47 24.15 12.33
C LEU A 193 5.68 24.93 11.02
N PRO A 194 6.92 25.36 10.71
CA PRO A 194 7.24 25.96 9.42
C PRO A 194 6.80 25.11 8.23
N LYS A 195 6.49 25.78 7.11
CA LYS A 195 6.25 25.10 5.84
C LYS A 195 7.49 24.30 5.45
N SER A 196 7.29 23.02 5.14
CA SER A 196 8.32 22.20 4.54
C SER A 196 8.33 22.40 3.02
N GLU A 197 9.45 22.87 2.48
CA GLU A 197 9.61 23.11 1.05
C GLU A 197 9.71 21.81 0.25
N THR A 198 10.25 20.75 0.85
CA THR A 198 10.40 19.42 0.24
C THR A 198 10.18 18.32 1.25
N ARG A 199 9.52 17.22 0.84
CA ARG A 199 9.45 16.01 1.65
C ARG A 199 10.87 15.48 1.91
N PRO A 200 11.23 15.12 3.15
CA PRO A 200 12.51 14.46 3.41
C PRO A 200 12.64 13.18 2.56
N THR A 201 13.88 12.86 2.19
CA THR A 201 14.18 11.65 1.41
C THR A 201 13.62 10.42 2.15
N PRO A 202 12.72 9.65 1.53
CA PRO A 202 12.07 8.54 2.22
C PRO A 202 13.09 7.44 2.52
N VAL A 203 13.02 6.92 3.74
CA VAL A 203 13.70 5.69 4.15
C VAL A 203 12.73 4.54 3.98
N LEU A 204 13.10 3.56 3.16
CA LEU A 204 12.25 2.40 2.87
C LEU A 204 12.93 1.10 3.31
N SER A 205 12.14 0.23 3.91
CA SER A 205 12.56 -1.09 4.34
C SER A 205 12.09 -2.13 3.34
N LEU A 206 13.01 -2.96 2.87
CA LEU A 206 12.70 -4.13 2.06
C LEU A 206 12.27 -5.27 2.97
N LEU A 207 11.02 -5.70 2.81
CA LEU A 207 10.42 -6.76 3.58
C LEU A 207 10.20 -7.99 2.70
N GLN A 208 10.41 -9.17 3.27
CA GLN A 208 9.92 -10.43 2.74
C GLN A 208 8.71 -10.88 3.57
N LEU A 209 7.64 -11.33 2.91
CA LEU A 209 6.46 -11.85 3.56
C LEU A 209 6.02 -13.14 2.90
N SER A 210 5.85 -14.20 3.71
CA SER A 210 5.13 -15.39 3.28
C SER A 210 3.63 -15.09 3.34
N LEU A 211 3.00 -14.99 2.17
CA LEU A 211 1.54 -15.01 2.06
C LEU A 211 1.03 -16.44 2.26
N GLU A 212 -0.30 -16.61 2.40
CA GLU A 212 -0.89 -17.96 2.46
C GLU A 212 -0.67 -18.73 1.15
N LYS A 213 -0.84 -20.06 1.17
CA LYS A 213 -0.66 -20.93 0.00
C LYS A 213 0.75 -20.87 -0.62
N ASP A 214 1.76 -20.67 0.22
CA ASP A 214 3.19 -20.71 -0.11
C ASP A 214 3.60 -19.70 -1.20
N VAL A 215 3.03 -18.49 -1.17
CA VAL A 215 3.48 -17.39 -2.05
C VAL A 215 4.42 -16.48 -1.25
N GLN A 216 5.64 -16.29 -1.73
CA GLN A 216 6.60 -15.37 -1.11
C GLN A 216 6.59 -14.02 -1.82
N ALA A 217 6.32 -12.94 -1.10
CA ALA A 217 6.35 -11.58 -1.63
C ALA A 217 7.55 -10.81 -1.06
N MET A 218 8.15 -9.96 -1.89
CA MET A 218 9.12 -8.94 -1.48
C MET A 218 8.63 -7.56 -1.88
N PHE A 219 8.68 -6.61 -0.94
CA PHE A 219 8.19 -5.26 -1.16
C PHE A 219 8.89 -4.21 -0.31
N LEU A 220 8.91 -2.97 -0.79
CA LEU A 220 9.34 -1.81 -0.01
C LEU A 220 8.19 -1.28 0.84
N ALA A 221 8.49 -0.98 2.10
CA ALA A 221 7.62 -0.34 3.06
C ALA A 221 8.27 0.94 3.60
N GLU A 222 7.53 2.04 3.54
CA GLU A 222 7.86 3.26 4.30
C GLU A 222 7.26 3.16 5.70
N TYR A 223 7.97 3.68 6.70
CA TYR A 223 7.50 3.82 8.07
C TYR A 223 7.58 5.30 8.47
N ASP A 224 6.58 5.78 9.19
CA ASP A 224 6.45 7.21 9.48
C ASP A 224 7.39 7.63 10.62
N VAL A 225 7.36 6.92 11.75
CA VAL A 225 8.24 7.15 12.91
C VAL A 225 8.60 5.84 13.63
N ALA A 226 9.59 5.89 14.53
CA ALA A 226 9.99 4.80 15.39
C ALA A 226 9.83 5.11 16.88
N ASP A 227 9.41 4.11 17.64
CA ASP A 227 9.40 4.07 19.10
C ASP A 227 10.78 3.59 19.59
N THR A 228 11.42 4.34 20.49
CA THR A 228 12.74 3.99 21.03
C THR A 228 12.68 2.82 22.01
N ASN A 229 11.51 2.56 22.60
CA ASN A 229 11.33 1.53 23.64
C ASN A 229 11.01 0.15 23.07
N LYS A 230 10.98 0.02 21.73
CA LYS A 230 10.64 -1.21 21.02
C LYS A 230 11.74 -1.56 20.03
N THR A 231 11.84 -2.84 19.69
CA THR A 231 12.82 -3.38 18.75
C THR A 231 12.13 -4.09 17.58
N GLY A 232 12.90 -4.48 16.55
CA GLY A 232 12.36 -5.16 15.39
C GLY A 232 11.35 -4.31 14.61
N LEU A 233 10.37 -4.94 13.96
CA LEU A 233 9.34 -4.24 13.17
C LEU A 233 8.26 -3.57 14.03
N SER A 234 8.03 -4.07 15.25
CA SER A 234 7.01 -3.54 16.17
C SER A 234 7.37 -2.15 16.72
N ARG A 235 8.62 -1.72 16.55
CA ARG A 235 9.07 -0.36 16.87
C ARG A 235 8.49 0.70 15.95
N TYR A 236 8.16 0.35 14.71
CA TYR A 236 7.63 1.33 13.78
C TYR A 236 6.18 1.64 14.12
N ILE A 237 5.82 2.91 14.00
CA ILE A 237 4.47 3.41 14.25
C ILE A 237 3.96 4.05 12.96
N GLU A 238 2.78 3.63 12.52
CA GLU A 238 2.09 4.31 11.42
C GLU A 238 1.33 5.53 11.97
N LEU A 239 1.46 6.67 11.30
CA LEU A 239 0.80 7.92 11.65
C LEU A 239 -0.32 8.21 10.67
N LYS A 240 -1.51 8.54 11.17
CA LYS A 240 -2.65 8.91 10.35
C LYS A 240 -3.28 10.18 10.86
N SER A 241 -3.49 11.16 9.98
CA SER A 241 -4.35 12.31 10.27
C SER A 241 -5.77 12.01 9.77
N PHE A 242 -6.77 12.16 10.63
CA PHE A 242 -8.14 11.78 10.34
C PHE A 242 -9.14 12.79 10.88
N GLN A 243 -10.11 13.16 10.04
CA GLN A 243 -11.25 13.99 10.43
C GLN A 243 -12.46 13.10 10.62
N PRO A 244 -12.91 12.85 11.85
CA PRO A 244 -14.08 12.02 12.11
C PRO A 244 -15.37 12.74 11.70
N ASN A 245 -16.41 11.96 11.42
CA ASN A 245 -17.74 12.48 11.08
C ASN A 245 -18.54 12.79 12.36
N GLN A 246 -17.96 13.60 13.24
CA GLN A 246 -18.58 14.03 14.49
C GLN A 246 -18.88 15.52 14.42
N LYS A 247 -19.99 15.95 15.05
CA LYS A 247 -20.26 17.38 15.26
C LYS A 247 -19.37 17.87 16.39
N LYS A 248 -18.85 19.10 16.29
CA LYS A 248 -18.10 19.78 17.38
C LYS A 248 -16.90 18.95 17.88
N ILE A 249 -16.03 18.53 16.96
CA ILE A 249 -14.86 17.67 17.22
C ILE A 249 -13.97 18.27 18.31
N GLU A 250 -13.81 19.59 18.29
CA GLU A 250 -13.01 20.39 19.23
C GLU A 250 -13.57 20.41 20.66
N GLN A 251 -14.85 20.08 20.85
CA GLN A 251 -15.51 20.03 22.16
C GLN A 251 -15.40 18.65 22.82
N ILE A 252 -14.99 17.63 22.07
CA ILE A 252 -14.78 16.29 22.60
C ILE A 252 -13.41 16.25 23.25
N ASP A 253 -13.36 15.87 24.52
CA ASP A 253 -12.08 15.68 25.19
C ASP A 253 -11.46 14.32 24.85
N TRP A 254 -10.86 14.29 23.67
CA TRP A 254 -10.29 13.08 23.08
C TRP A 254 -9.23 12.42 23.93
N GLN A 255 -8.60 13.07 24.90
CA GLN A 255 -7.51 12.50 25.69
C GLN A 255 -8.03 11.69 26.88
N THR A 256 -9.17 12.10 27.45
CA THR A 256 -9.76 11.47 28.64
C THR A 256 -10.68 10.30 28.31
N LEU A 257 -11.21 10.23 27.09
CA LEU A 257 -12.07 9.12 26.69
C LEU A 257 -11.33 7.76 26.68
N PRO A 258 -11.97 6.65 27.09
CA PRO A 258 -11.41 5.32 26.89
C PRO A 258 -11.18 4.98 25.41
N ASN A 259 -10.17 4.13 25.11
CA ASN A 259 -9.82 3.76 23.73
C ASN A 259 -11.01 3.22 22.93
N ASP A 260 -11.84 2.36 23.54
CA ASP A 260 -12.99 1.76 22.85
C ASP A 260 -14.05 2.80 22.45
N GLN A 261 -14.26 3.83 23.29
CA GLN A 261 -15.16 4.94 23.00
C GLN A 261 -14.62 5.81 21.87
N VAL A 262 -13.32 6.14 21.90
CA VAL A 262 -12.69 6.88 20.80
C VAL A 262 -12.79 6.08 19.50
N LEU A 263 -12.49 4.79 19.50
CA LEU A 263 -12.61 3.95 18.31
C LEU A 263 -14.05 3.85 17.79
N LYS A 264 -15.08 3.91 18.66
CA LYS A 264 -16.49 4.00 18.23
C LYS A 264 -16.78 5.32 17.52
N LEU A 265 -16.20 6.43 17.98
CA LEU A 265 -16.37 7.76 17.37
C LEU A 265 -15.57 7.94 16.07
N LEU A 266 -14.39 7.32 15.98
CA LEU A 266 -13.52 7.39 14.80
C LEU A 266 -13.95 6.42 13.69
N ILE A 267 -14.36 5.21 14.06
CA ILE A 267 -14.66 4.11 13.13
C ILE A 267 -16.17 3.94 13.04
N ASP A 268 -16.74 4.60 12.03
CA ASP A 268 -18.13 4.47 11.60
C ASP A 268 -18.25 3.76 10.24
N ASP A 269 -19.49 3.60 9.77
CA ASP A 269 -19.79 2.92 8.52
C ASP A 269 -19.20 3.58 7.27
N ARG A 270 -19.05 4.90 7.27
CA ARG A 270 -18.52 5.70 6.15
C ARG A 270 -16.99 5.70 6.14
N ALA A 271 -16.37 5.57 7.31
CA ALA A 271 -14.93 5.61 7.49
C ALA A 271 -14.26 4.22 7.56
N CYS A 272 -15.02 3.15 7.82
CA CYS A 272 -14.46 1.83 8.13
C CYS A 272 -13.44 1.31 7.09
N MET A 273 -13.61 1.61 5.81
CA MET A 273 -12.66 1.21 4.75
C MET A 273 -11.28 1.83 4.89
N LYS A 274 -11.17 3.04 5.44
CA LYS A 274 -9.87 3.68 5.73
C LYS A 274 -9.14 2.91 6.83
N PHE A 275 -9.86 2.46 7.85
CA PHE A 275 -9.29 1.67 8.96
C PHE A 275 -8.94 0.24 8.54
N PHE A 276 -9.76 -0.40 7.69
CA PHE A 276 -9.36 -1.69 7.08
C PHE A 276 -8.05 -1.55 6.29
N LYS A 277 -7.91 -0.48 5.50
CA LYS A 277 -6.68 -0.18 4.77
C LYS A 277 -5.50 0.02 5.73
N THR A 278 -5.67 0.83 6.78
CA THR A 278 -4.61 1.03 7.79
C THR A 278 -4.20 -0.30 8.43
N CYS A 279 -5.15 -1.13 8.86
CA CYS A 279 -4.83 -2.44 9.44
C CYS A 279 -4.07 -3.33 8.45
N LEU A 280 -4.44 -3.36 7.17
CA LEU A 280 -3.70 -4.12 6.15
C LEU A 280 -2.28 -3.59 5.97
N GLN A 281 -2.09 -2.28 5.81
CA GLN A 281 -0.78 -1.65 5.68
C GLN A 281 0.13 -2.00 6.86
N CYS A 282 -0.40 -1.90 8.08
CA CYS A 282 0.34 -2.19 9.30
C CYS A 282 0.70 -3.69 9.38
N LYS A 283 -0.25 -4.59 9.15
CA LYS A 283 -0.01 -6.04 9.17
C LYS A 283 1.02 -6.46 8.12
N LEU A 284 0.92 -5.95 6.90
CA LEU A 284 1.90 -6.21 5.84
C LEU A 284 3.31 -5.77 6.27
N ALA A 285 3.44 -4.61 6.92
CA ALA A 285 4.73 -4.05 7.30
C ALA A 285 5.22 -4.46 8.71
N GLY A 286 4.45 -5.25 9.47
CA GLY A 286 4.81 -5.68 10.83
C GLY A 286 4.69 -4.57 11.88
N CYS A 287 3.97 -3.49 11.55
CA CYS A 287 3.67 -2.41 12.47
C CYS A 287 2.50 -2.84 13.38
N GLU A 288 2.68 -2.67 14.69
CA GLU A 288 1.68 -3.06 15.70
C GLU A 288 0.90 -1.88 16.26
N SER A 289 1.41 -0.66 16.09
CA SER A 289 0.87 0.55 16.71
C SER A 289 0.60 1.63 15.66
N VAL A 290 -0.53 2.31 15.81
CA VAL A 290 -0.91 3.44 14.95
C VAL A 290 -1.26 4.64 15.83
N VAL A 291 -0.85 5.83 15.44
CA VAL A 291 -1.25 7.08 16.10
C VAL A 291 -2.16 7.86 15.17
N TYR A 292 -3.35 8.18 15.65
CA TYR A 292 -4.31 9.04 14.95
C TYR A 292 -4.25 10.46 15.50
N GLY A 293 -3.97 11.41 14.61
CA GLY A 293 -4.23 12.82 14.81
C GLY A 293 -5.67 13.13 14.41
N ILE A 294 -6.51 13.44 15.39
CA ILE A 294 -7.93 13.74 15.23
C ILE A 294 -8.06 15.21 14.91
N ARG A 295 -8.39 15.53 13.66
CA ARG A 295 -8.41 16.92 13.17
C ARG A 295 -9.82 17.45 12.93
N THR A 296 -9.95 18.76 13.04
CA THR A 296 -11.14 19.54 12.72
C THR A 296 -11.25 19.79 11.21
N LEU A 297 -12.34 20.43 10.79
CA LEU A 297 -12.58 20.86 9.40
C LEU A 297 -11.57 21.93 8.95
N GLU A 298 -11.08 22.71 9.91
CA GLU A 298 -10.11 23.80 9.79
C GLU A 298 -8.67 23.29 9.96
N VAL A 299 -8.45 21.97 9.86
CA VAL A 299 -7.15 21.29 9.97
C VAL A 299 -6.38 21.62 11.26
N GLY A 300 -7.10 21.94 12.34
CA GLY A 300 -6.54 21.95 13.69
C GLY A 300 -6.60 20.55 14.31
N LEU A 301 -5.56 20.19 15.05
CA LEU A 301 -5.46 18.94 15.79
C LEU A 301 -6.22 19.09 17.11
N ALA A 302 -7.36 18.42 17.25
CA ALA A 302 -8.19 18.44 18.45
C ALA A 302 -7.85 17.30 19.43
N GLY A 303 -7.17 16.26 18.95
CA GLY A 303 -6.69 15.18 19.78
C GLY A 303 -5.67 14.29 19.10
N VAL A 304 -4.89 13.56 19.90
CA VAL A 304 -3.90 12.57 19.44
C VAL A 304 -4.09 11.29 20.25
N ARG A 305 -4.21 10.15 19.57
CA ARG A 305 -4.44 8.84 20.21
C ARG A 305 -3.62 7.73 19.58
N LYS A 306 -2.91 6.98 20.41
CA LYS A 306 -2.16 5.77 20.04
C LYS A 306 -3.04 4.55 20.29
N PHE A 307 -3.08 3.64 19.32
CA PHE A 307 -3.81 2.37 19.40
C PHE A 307 -2.93 1.23 18.93
N GLN A 308 -3.15 0.04 19.48
CA GLN A 308 -2.71 -1.20 18.86
C GLN A 308 -3.59 -1.51 17.64
N VAL A 309 -2.99 -2.05 16.58
CA VAL A 309 -3.71 -2.47 15.37
C VAL A 309 -4.80 -3.50 15.69
N THR A 310 -4.59 -4.33 16.72
CA THR A 310 -5.57 -5.32 17.19
C THR A 310 -6.83 -4.69 17.79
N GLU A 311 -6.73 -3.48 18.37
CA GLU A 311 -7.90 -2.73 18.86
C GLU A 311 -8.77 -2.24 17.70
N LEU A 312 -8.13 -1.73 16.63
CA LEU A 312 -8.82 -1.35 15.40
C LEU A 312 -9.51 -2.57 14.75
N GLU A 313 -8.81 -3.70 14.64
CA GLU A 313 -9.36 -4.95 14.15
C GLU A 313 -10.59 -5.40 14.97
N SER A 314 -10.52 -5.30 16.30
CA SER A 314 -11.63 -5.64 17.19
C SER A 314 -12.86 -4.76 16.91
N ARG A 315 -12.68 -3.44 16.76
CA ARG A 315 -13.77 -2.52 16.43
C ARG A 315 -14.34 -2.79 15.04
N LEU A 316 -13.50 -3.02 14.03
CA LEU A 316 -13.94 -3.33 12.67
C LEU A 316 -14.73 -4.65 12.60
N ARG A 317 -14.33 -5.65 13.39
CA ARG A 317 -15.05 -6.92 13.53
C ARG A 317 -16.45 -6.72 14.11
N GLN A 318 -16.58 -5.86 15.13
CA GLN A 318 -17.87 -5.53 15.72
C GLN A 318 -18.77 -4.74 14.75
N LEU A 319 -18.19 -3.76 14.04
CA LEU A 319 -18.94 -2.87 13.15
C LEU A 319 -19.37 -3.57 11.84
N LYS A 320 -18.44 -4.28 11.18
CA LYS A 320 -18.65 -4.92 9.87
C LYS A 320 -18.21 -6.39 9.90
N PRO A 321 -18.87 -7.27 10.68
CA PRO A 321 -18.44 -8.67 10.83
C PRO A 321 -18.37 -9.42 9.50
N GLY A 322 -19.33 -9.17 8.59
CA GLY A 322 -19.35 -9.77 7.25
C GLY A 322 -18.13 -9.41 6.40
N LEU A 323 -17.76 -8.13 6.33
CA LEU A 323 -16.55 -7.68 5.62
C LEU A 323 -15.28 -8.14 6.33
N TYR A 324 -15.28 -8.14 7.66
CA TYR A 324 -14.14 -8.56 8.46
C TYR A 324 -13.77 -10.03 8.19
N HIS A 325 -14.73 -10.95 8.34
CA HIS A 325 -14.50 -12.38 8.15
C HIS A 325 -14.48 -12.78 6.67
N GLY A 326 -15.30 -12.14 5.84
CA GLY A 326 -15.44 -12.44 4.41
C GLY A 326 -14.29 -11.92 3.56
N CYS A 327 -13.75 -10.74 3.88
CA CYS A 327 -12.73 -10.05 3.09
C CYS A 327 -11.41 -9.90 3.85
N TYR A 328 -11.42 -9.21 5.00
CA TYR A 328 -10.18 -8.80 5.68
C TYR A 328 -9.32 -9.98 6.13
N LEU A 329 -9.88 -10.95 6.85
CA LEU A 329 -9.11 -12.13 7.30
C LEU A 329 -8.61 -13.02 6.15
N LYS A 330 -9.18 -12.86 4.95
CA LYS A 330 -8.81 -13.60 3.73
C LYS A 330 -7.97 -12.76 2.78
N ALA A 331 -7.66 -11.51 3.11
CA ALA A 331 -7.08 -10.56 2.18
C ALA A 331 -5.76 -11.06 1.57
N LEU A 332 -4.83 -11.54 2.41
CA LEU A 332 -3.54 -12.07 1.95
C LEU A 332 -3.70 -13.37 1.16
N ARG A 333 -4.66 -14.22 1.55
CA ARG A 333 -5.00 -15.43 0.79
C ARG A 333 -5.54 -15.10 -0.60
N ASN A 334 -6.40 -14.09 -0.71
CA ASN A 334 -6.98 -13.66 -1.99
C ASN A 334 -5.88 -13.12 -2.91
N VAL A 335 -4.90 -12.38 -2.37
CA VAL A 335 -3.71 -11.96 -3.13
C VAL A 335 -2.88 -13.17 -3.58
N SER A 336 -2.65 -14.16 -2.72
CA SER A 336 -1.95 -15.40 -3.12
C SER A 336 -2.68 -16.15 -4.23
N GLU A 337 -4.01 -16.22 -4.17
CA GLU A 337 -4.84 -16.82 -5.21
C GLU A 337 -4.73 -16.05 -6.53
N LEU A 338 -4.71 -14.71 -6.48
CA LEU A 338 -4.48 -13.88 -7.65
C LEU A 338 -3.09 -14.15 -8.24
N VAL A 339 -2.04 -14.13 -7.44
CA VAL A 339 -0.65 -14.39 -7.90
C VAL A 339 -0.56 -15.74 -8.61
N ARG A 340 -1.11 -16.81 -8.01
CA ARG A 340 -1.13 -18.14 -8.64
C ARG A 340 -1.92 -18.16 -9.94
N THR A 341 -3.04 -17.45 -9.99
CA THR A 341 -3.85 -17.33 -11.20
C THR A 341 -3.09 -16.62 -12.31
N LEU A 342 -2.37 -15.54 -11.98
CA LEU A 342 -1.53 -14.83 -12.94
C LEU A 342 -0.43 -15.74 -13.49
N TYR A 343 0.27 -16.52 -12.66
CA TYR A 343 1.24 -17.51 -13.14
C TYR A 343 0.64 -18.55 -14.10
N GLN A 344 -0.62 -18.94 -13.89
CA GLN A 344 -1.30 -19.94 -14.72
C GLN A 344 -1.85 -19.36 -16.03
N LYS A 345 -2.22 -18.08 -16.04
CA LYS A 345 -2.99 -17.47 -17.13
C LYS A 345 -2.21 -16.48 -17.97
N CYS A 346 -1.18 -15.88 -17.41
CA CYS A 346 -0.34 -14.89 -18.09
C CYS A 346 0.85 -15.56 -18.75
N GLU A 347 1.15 -15.11 -19.95
CA GLU A 347 2.39 -15.44 -20.64
C GLU A 347 3.57 -14.69 -20.03
N GLU A 348 4.71 -15.37 -20.03
CA GLU A 348 5.98 -14.77 -19.62
C GLU A 348 6.38 -13.72 -20.67
N ASN A 349 6.93 -12.60 -20.20
CA ASN A 349 7.34 -11.43 -20.98
C ASN A 349 6.22 -10.71 -21.73
N ARG A 350 4.96 -10.82 -21.27
CA ARG A 350 3.83 -10.00 -21.75
C ARG A 350 3.23 -9.17 -20.62
N PHE A 351 2.71 -7.99 -20.95
CA PHE A 351 2.02 -7.14 -20.00
C PHE A 351 0.55 -7.53 -19.85
N TYR A 352 0.07 -7.48 -18.61
CA TYR A 352 -1.34 -7.71 -18.30
C TYR A 352 -1.88 -6.61 -17.41
N LEU A 353 -2.93 -5.92 -17.86
CA LEU A 353 -3.55 -4.84 -17.13
C LEU A 353 -4.70 -5.35 -16.25
N MET A 354 -4.63 -5.03 -14.96
CA MET A 354 -5.61 -5.35 -13.94
C MET A 354 -6.47 -4.13 -13.60
N THR A 355 -7.77 -4.22 -13.84
CA THR A 355 -8.74 -3.14 -13.59
C THR A 355 -10.00 -3.62 -12.89
N LYS A 356 -10.77 -2.69 -12.32
CA LYS A 356 -12.02 -3.01 -11.64
C LYS A 356 -13.10 -1.96 -11.92
N LYS A 357 -14.27 -2.42 -12.39
CA LYS A 357 -15.40 -1.53 -12.79
C LYS A 357 -16.30 -1.07 -11.65
N SER A 358 -16.43 -1.86 -10.58
CA SER A 358 -17.22 -1.53 -9.39
C SER A 358 -16.72 -2.32 -8.18
N ALA A 359 -17.04 -1.92 -6.95
CA ALA A 359 -16.61 -2.65 -5.75
C ALA A 359 -17.01 -4.14 -5.75
N LYS A 360 -18.19 -4.46 -6.31
CA LYS A 360 -18.70 -5.84 -6.42
C LYS A 360 -18.29 -6.56 -7.70
N ALA A 361 -17.77 -5.84 -8.70
CA ALA A 361 -17.33 -6.46 -9.94
C ALA A 361 -16.09 -7.36 -9.71
N PRO A 362 -15.91 -8.41 -10.53
CA PRO A 362 -14.67 -9.16 -10.58
C PRO A 362 -13.49 -8.25 -10.94
N LEU A 363 -12.29 -8.63 -10.52
CA LEU A 363 -11.07 -8.02 -11.05
C LEU A 363 -10.91 -8.48 -12.50
N GLN A 364 -10.80 -7.55 -13.44
CA GLN A 364 -10.56 -7.85 -14.84
C GLN A 364 -9.06 -7.86 -15.09
N VAL A 365 -8.57 -8.87 -15.80
CA VAL A 365 -7.18 -8.98 -16.25
C VAL A 365 -7.21 -9.21 -17.75
N HIS A 366 -6.44 -8.44 -18.52
CA HIS A 366 -6.36 -8.57 -19.97
C HIS A 366 -4.94 -8.32 -20.42
N ALA A 367 -4.53 -8.96 -21.51
CA ALA A 367 -3.27 -8.64 -22.16
C ALA A 367 -3.27 -7.17 -22.57
N ALA A 368 -2.13 -6.52 -22.41
CA ALA A 368 -1.89 -5.14 -22.83
C ALA A 368 -0.66 -5.12 -23.72
N SER A 369 -0.73 -4.30 -24.76
CA SER A 369 0.42 -3.94 -25.60
C SER A 369 1.35 -2.95 -24.87
N ASP A 370 2.58 -2.83 -25.36
CA ASP A 370 3.60 -1.97 -24.73
C ASP A 370 3.17 -0.49 -24.72
N ASP A 371 2.42 -0.03 -25.74
CA ASP A 371 1.89 1.33 -25.85
C ASP A 371 0.72 1.63 -24.91
N GLU A 372 0.05 0.59 -24.38
CA GLU A 372 -1.02 0.73 -23.38
C GLU A 372 -0.50 0.85 -21.94
N VAL A 373 0.78 0.53 -21.71
CA VAL A 373 1.44 0.55 -20.42
C VAL A 373 2.21 1.86 -20.25
N LEU A 374 1.88 2.63 -19.22
CA LEU A 374 2.53 3.94 -19.00
C LEU A 374 4.01 3.82 -18.66
N PHE A 375 4.40 2.70 -18.06
CA PHE A 375 5.79 2.42 -17.68
C PHE A 375 6.23 1.02 -18.18
N PRO A 376 6.61 0.90 -19.47
CA PRO A 376 6.87 -0.39 -20.12
C PRO A 376 8.24 -1.00 -19.77
N ASN A 377 9.06 -0.35 -18.95
CA ASN A 377 10.36 -0.86 -18.50
C ASN A 377 10.24 -1.32 -17.03
N PRO A 378 9.79 -2.57 -16.77
CA PRO A 378 9.47 -3.01 -15.41
C PRO A 378 10.70 -3.30 -14.56
N ILE A 379 11.85 -3.60 -15.20
CA ILE A 379 13.00 -4.23 -14.58
C ILE A 379 14.29 -3.51 -14.97
N ALA A 380 15.14 -3.22 -13.98
CA ALA A 380 16.48 -2.69 -14.21
C ALA A 380 17.40 -3.78 -14.82
N PRO A 381 18.25 -3.49 -15.82
CA PRO A 381 19.13 -4.48 -16.44
C PRO A 381 19.99 -5.26 -15.44
N GLU A 382 20.46 -4.59 -14.40
CA GLU A 382 21.24 -5.23 -13.32
C GLU A 382 20.39 -6.23 -12.53
N LEU A 383 19.12 -5.91 -12.27
CA LEU A 383 18.20 -6.84 -11.63
C LEU A 383 17.90 -8.04 -12.52
N ASP A 384 17.71 -7.80 -13.81
CA ASP A 384 17.43 -8.86 -14.78
C ASP A 384 18.59 -9.88 -14.84
N THR A 385 19.83 -9.36 -14.85
CA THR A 385 21.04 -10.19 -14.77
C THR A 385 21.08 -11.00 -13.48
N MET A 386 20.74 -10.41 -12.33
CA MET A 386 20.65 -11.16 -11.07
C MET A 386 19.59 -12.26 -11.10
N LEU A 387 18.42 -11.99 -11.70
CA LEU A 387 17.34 -12.98 -11.82
C LEU A 387 17.76 -14.17 -12.69
N GLU A 388 18.47 -13.90 -13.79
CA GLU A 388 19.00 -14.93 -14.70
C GLU A 388 19.84 -15.97 -13.96
N THR A 389 20.71 -15.53 -13.05
CA THR A 389 21.56 -16.45 -12.26
C THR A 389 20.78 -17.48 -11.44
N THR A 390 19.52 -17.20 -11.08
CA THR A 390 18.68 -18.09 -10.27
C THR A 390 17.51 -18.69 -11.03
N GLU A 391 17.40 -18.42 -12.34
CA GLU A 391 16.25 -18.78 -13.15
C GLU A 391 16.06 -20.29 -13.24
N LYS A 392 17.14 -21.04 -13.51
CA LYS A 392 17.07 -22.51 -13.60
C LYS A 392 16.52 -23.13 -12.31
N SER A 393 17.08 -22.76 -11.16
CA SER A 393 16.61 -23.24 -9.86
C SER A 393 15.17 -22.80 -9.57
N ARG A 394 14.78 -21.60 -10.01
CA ARG A 394 13.38 -21.17 -9.90
C ARG A 394 12.44 -22.05 -10.70
N ARG A 395 12.78 -22.35 -11.96
CA ARG A 395 11.89 -23.13 -12.85
C ARG A 395 11.62 -24.52 -12.28
N ILE A 396 12.63 -25.15 -11.68
CA ILE A 396 12.48 -26.42 -10.95
C ILE A 396 11.45 -26.27 -9.81
N ILE A 397 11.60 -25.25 -8.96
CA ILE A 397 10.63 -24.98 -7.89
C ILE A 397 9.21 -24.75 -8.45
N LEU A 398 9.07 -23.96 -9.51
CA LEU A 398 7.76 -23.70 -10.11
C LEU A 398 7.07 -24.98 -10.60
N GLN A 399 7.83 -25.91 -11.19
CA GLN A 399 7.34 -27.22 -11.60
C GLN A 399 6.86 -28.06 -10.41
N GLU A 400 7.65 -28.14 -9.34
CA GLU A 400 7.28 -28.85 -8.10
C GLU A 400 5.95 -28.35 -7.50
N TYR A 401 5.68 -27.05 -7.59
CA TYR A 401 4.47 -26.44 -7.04
C TYR A 401 3.28 -26.37 -8.02
N GLY A 402 3.39 -27.00 -9.20
CA GLY A 402 2.34 -26.97 -10.24
C GLY A 402 2.02 -25.54 -10.71
N ARG A 403 3.02 -24.66 -10.69
CA ARG A 403 2.97 -23.27 -11.17
C ARG A 403 3.76 -23.18 -12.48
N THR A 404 3.50 -24.12 -13.38
CA THR A 404 4.22 -24.22 -14.65
C THR A 404 3.66 -23.23 -15.67
N PHE A 405 4.53 -22.76 -16.56
CA PHE A 405 4.16 -21.98 -17.74
C PHE A 405 3.79 -22.88 -18.94
N GLU A 406 3.59 -24.17 -18.72
CA GLU A 406 3.34 -25.15 -19.77
C GLU A 406 1.84 -25.20 -20.12
N SER A 407 1.53 -24.50 -21.22
CA SER A 407 0.52 -24.76 -22.27
C SER A 407 -0.90 -25.26 -21.98
N VAL A 408 -1.43 -25.24 -20.75
CA VAL A 408 -2.86 -25.55 -20.54
C VAL A 408 -3.66 -24.25 -20.44
N ASN A 409 -4.09 -23.74 -21.60
CA ASN A 409 -5.00 -22.59 -21.78
C ASN A 409 -4.44 -21.26 -21.25
N LYS A 410 -3.29 -20.82 -21.79
CA LYS A 410 -2.87 -19.42 -21.69
C LYS A 410 -3.86 -18.56 -22.47
N THR A 411 -4.35 -17.51 -21.83
CA THR A 411 -5.36 -16.66 -22.46
C THR A 411 -4.63 -15.52 -23.16
N GLU A 412 -4.74 -15.46 -24.48
CA GLU A 412 -4.42 -14.24 -25.23
C GLU A 412 -5.43 -13.13 -24.92
N GLY A 413 -6.62 -13.51 -24.42
CA GLY A 413 -7.71 -12.60 -24.09
C GLY A 413 -7.84 -12.20 -22.62
N LYS A 414 -9.01 -11.63 -22.34
CA LYS A 414 -9.40 -11.10 -21.03
C LYS A 414 -10.03 -12.18 -20.14
N PHE A 415 -9.78 -12.10 -18.85
CA PHE A 415 -10.39 -12.97 -17.85
C PHE A 415 -10.83 -12.21 -16.59
N SER A 416 -11.83 -12.78 -15.91
CA SER A 416 -12.34 -12.28 -14.65
C SER A 416 -11.85 -13.12 -13.48
N PHE A 417 -11.29 -12.46 -12.47
CA PHE A 417 -10.84 -13.08 -11.23
C PHE A 417 -11.79 -12.74 -10.07
N ILE A 418 -12.25 -13.81 -9.38
CA ILE A 418 -13.00 -13.74 -8.13
C ILE A 418 -12.37 -14.76 -7.17
N PRO A 419 -11.95 -14.36 -5.96
CA PRO A 419 -11.36 -15.30 -5.00
C PRO A 419 -12.25 -16.52 -4.74
N GLY A 420 -11.63 -17.70 -4.70
CA GLY A 420 -12.32 -18.98 -4.49
C GLY A 420 -13.23 -19.46 -5.62
N LYS A 421 -13.28 -18.79 -6.78
CA LYS A 421 -14.02 -19.24 -7.95
C LYS A 421 -13.09 -19.60 -9.10
N ALA A 422 -13.55 -20.49 -9.98
CA ALA A 422 -12.86 -20.76 -11.23
C ALA A 422 -12.78 -19.48 -12.09
N VAL A 423 -11.68 -19.34 -12.82
CA VAL A 423 -11.48 -18.21 -13.74
C VAL A 423 -12.49 -18.31 -14.88
N VAL A 424 -13.19 -17.22 -15.14
CA VAL A 424 -14.09 -17.10 -16.29
C VAL A 424 -13.36 -16.31 -17.37
N GLN A 425 -13.05 -16.97 -18.50
CA GLN A 425 -12.52 -16.31 -19.69
C GLN A 425 -13.68 -15.58 -20.39
N SER A 426 -13.46 -14.33 -20.81
CA SER A 426 -14.46 -13.62 -21.61
C SER A 426 -14.27 -13.99 -23.08
N SER A 427 -15.32 -14.53 -23.70
CA SER A 427 -15.36 -14.94 -25.11
C SER A 427 -15.46 -13.77 -26.09
N GLU A 428 -14.86 -12.61 -25.80
CA GLU A 428 -14.87 -11.46 -26.72
C GLU A 428 -14.14 -11.77 -28.04
N GLY A 429 -13.20 -12.73 -28.06
CA GLY A 429 -12.59 -13.24 -29.31
C GLY A 429 -13.48 -14.19 -30.15
N ALA A 430 -14.48 -14.83 -29.55
CA ALA A 430 -15.37 -15.72 -30.30
C ALA A 430 -16.38 -14.95 -31.18
N ALA A 431 -16.70 -13.71 -30.79
CA ALA A 431 -17.58 -12.85 -31.58
C ALA A 431 -16.86 -12.26 -32.79
N GLU A 432 -15.60 -11.83 -32.64
CA GLU A 432 -14.78 -11.32 -33.75
C GLU A 432 -14.44 -12.43 -34.75
N GLU A 433 -14.14 -13.64 -34.29
CA GLU A 433 -13.88 -14.78 -35.17
C GLU A 433 -15.16 -15.30 -35.86
N SER A 434 -16.32 -15.19 -35.21
CA SER A 434 -17.61 -15.51 -35.85
C SER A 434 -18.01 -14.45 -36.89
N VAL A 435 -17.74 -13.17 -36.65
CA VAL A 435 -17.95 -12.07 -37.62
C VAL A 435 -16.95 -12.16 -38.78
N ARG A 436 -15.68 -12.48 -38.50
CA ARG A 436 -14.64 -12.68 -39.54
C ARG A 436 -14.95 -13.88 -40.43
N ASN A 437 -15.37 -15.01 -39.83
CA ASN A 437 -15.84 -16.19 -40.58
C ASN A 437 -17.15 -15.92 -41.35
N LEU A 438 -18.00 -15.01 -40.88
CA LEU A 438 -19.18 -14.56 -41.64
C LEU A 438 -18.78 -13.70 -42.85
N LEU A 439 -17.85 -12.77 -42.65
CA LEU A 439 -17.36 -11.87 -43.69
C LEU A 439 -16.54 -12.61 -44.76
N GLU A 440 -15.74 -13.61 -44.39
CA GLU A 440 -15.02 -14.46 -45.35
C GLU A 440 -15.96 -15.37 -46.15
N LYS A 441 -17.07 -15.84 -45.55
CA LYS A 441 -18.11 -16.58 -46.28
C LYS A 441 -18.91 -15.69 -47.24
N MET A 442 -19.06 -14.41 -46.93
CA MET A 442 -19.74 -13.44 -47.79
C MET A 442 -18.88 -12.89 -48.94
N GLN A 443 -17.59 -13.28 -49.02
CA GLN A 443 -16.69 -12.91 -50.12
C GLN A 443 -16.50 -14.04 -51.15
N ILE A 444 -17.16 -15.18 -50.96
CA ILE A 444 -17.10 -16.37 -51.84
C ILE A 444 -18.44 -16.61 -52.58
N GLU A 445 -19.44 -15.73 -52.40
CA GLU A 445 -20.64 -15.63 -53.25
C GLU A 445 -20.60 -14.32 -54.03
#